data_AF-A0A4R8VMU5-F1
#
_entry.id   AF-A0A4R8VMU5-F1
#
_cell.length_a   1.000
_cell.length_b   1.000
_cell.length_c   1.000
_cell.angle_alpha   90.00
_cell.angle_beta   90.00
_cell.angle_gamma   90.00
#
_symmetry.space_group_name_H-M   'P 1'
#
loop_
_entity.id
_entity.type
_entity.pdbx_description
1 polymer ?
#
loop_
_entity_poly.entity_id
_entity_poly.type
_entity_poly.pdbx_seq_one_letter_code
_entity_poly.pdbx_strand_id
1 'polypeptide(L)'
;MPLKSWGHSADRSQWWLNWIVIQRDGAEPVGFVQATVENDGTRLTADTAWVTSPSWPGRGFASEAAQAMLEWLRSNGVHRFTAHILPANRASMRVAQNQALQATFSRKDGEIRWQSQSPPSEPWRM
;
A
#
# COMPACT_ATOMS: atom_id res chain seq x y z
N MET A 1 7.08 -11.47 3.20
CA MET A 1 6.65 -11.87 1.85
C MET A 1 7.70 -11.43 0.84
N PRO A 2 8.32 -12.33 0.06
CA PRO A 2 9.31 -11.93 -0.94
C PRO A 2 8.63 -11.18 -2.11
N LEU A 3 9.30 -10.16 -2.64
CA LEU A 3 8.89 -9.45 -3.85
C LEU A 3 8.83 -10.44 -5.02
N LYS A 4 7.68 -10.52 -5.71
CA LYS A 4 7.47 -11.49 -6.78
C LYS A 4 7.92 -10.96 -8.14
N SER A 5 7.62 -9.70 -8.42
CA SER A 5 8.01 -9.03 -9.67
C SER A 5 8.18 -7.54 -9.41
N TRP A 6 9.08 -6.92 -10.15
CA TRP A 6 9.22 -5.47 -10.16
C TRP A 6 9.65 -4.93 -11.53
N GLY A 7 9.42 -3.65 -11.74
CA GLY A 7 9.89 -2.89 -12.89
C GLY A 7 10.06 -1.41 -12.53
N HIS A 8 10.55 -0.61 -13.47
CA HIS A 8 10.71 0.83 -13.27
C HIS A 8 10.58 1.59 -14.59
N SER A 9 10.23 2.87 -14.52
CA SER A 9 10.20 3.76 -15.68
C SER A 9 11.61 4.01 -16.23
N ALA A 10 11.74 4.38 -17.52
CA ALA A 10 13.05 4.58 -18.16
C ALA A 10 13.90 5.66 -17.47
N ASP A 11 13.24 6.72 -16.99
CA ASP A 11 13.83 7.84 -16.25
C ASP A 11 14.06 7.53 -14.75
N ARG A 12 13.67 6.33 -14.28
CA ARG A 12 13.75 5.91 -12.88
C ARG A 12 13.01 6.84 -11.91
N SER A 13 11.95 7.50 -12.36
CA SER A 13 11.04 8.24 -11.48
C SER A 13 10.00 7.34 -10.81
N GLN A 14 9.71 6.17 -11.39
CA GLN A 14 8.69 5.23 -10.88
C GLN A 14 9.19 3.79 -10.79
N TRP A 15 8.66 3.05 -9.81
CA TRP A 15 8.85 1.61 -9.64
C TRP A 15 7.51 0.92 -9.39
N TRP A 16 7.27 -0.20 -10.04
CA TRP A 16 6.07 -1.01 -9.84
C TRP A 16 6.47 -2.32 -9.16
N LEU A 17 5.88 -2.61 -8.01
CA LEU A 17 6.25 -3.71 -7.13
C LEU A 17 5.04 -4.58 -6.85
N ASN A 18 5.16 -5.90 -7.01
CA ASN A 18 4.07 -6.85 -6.76
C ASN A 18 4.53 -8.01 -5.87
N TRP A 19 3.68 -8.37 -4.91
CA TRP A 19 3.88 -9.53 -4.02
C TRP A 19 2.67 -10.45 -4.07
N ILE A 20 2.90 -11.75 -4.05
CA ILE A 20 1.84 -12.75 -3.86
C ILE A 20 1.70 -13.05 -2.37
N VAL A 21 0.46 -13.03 -1.87
CA VAL A 21 0.14 -13.44 -0.50
C VAL A 21 -0.06 -14.95 -0.49
N ILE A 22 0.74 -15.65 0.30
CA ILE A 22 0.69 -17.11 0.46
C ILE A 22 0.32 -17.42 1.90
N GLN A 23 -0.71 -18.24 2.11
CA GLN A 23 -1.08 -18.71 3.44
C GLN A 23 -0.05 -19.75 3.93
N ARG A 24 0.47 -19.60 5.15
CA ARG A 24 1.62 -20.39 5.63
C ARG A 24 1.31 -21.88 5.76
N ASP A 25 0.13 -22.24 6.24
CA ASP A 25 -0.17 -23.64 6.58
C ASP A 25 -0.56 -24.50 5.36
N GLY A 26 -1.13 -23.88 4.32
CA GLY A 26 -1.52 -24.57 3.09
C GLY A 26 -0.62 -24.31 1.88
N ALA A 27 0.30 -23.33 1.98
CA ALA A 27 1.10 -22.82 0.86
C ALA A 27 0.26 -22.34 -0.35
N GLU A 28 -1.02 -22.02 -0.14
CA GLU A 28 -1.93 -21.58 -1.19
C GLU A 28 -1.85 -20.05 -1.40
N PRO A 29 -1.87 -19.57 -2.66
CA PRO A 29 -1.99 -18.14 -2.94
C PRO A 29 -3.40 -17.64 -2.59
N VAL A 30 -3.47 -16.67 -1.69
CA VAL A 30 -4.73 -16.09 -1.19
C VAL A 30 -4.99 -14.67 -1.68
N GLY A 31 -4.06 -14.09 -2.43
CA GLY A 31 -4.17 -12.73 -2.94
C GLY A 31 -2.84 -12.13 -3.38
N PHE A 32 -2.84 -10.82 -3.54
CA PHE A 32 -1.64 -10.04 -3.84
C PHE A 32 -1.72 -8.63 -3.24
N VAL A 33 -0.55 -8.02 -3.06
CA VAL A 33 -0.41 -6.60 -2.72
C VAL A 33 0.56 -5.96 -3.71
N GLN A 34 0.34 -4.68 -4.00
CA GLN A 34 1.08 -3.94 -5.01
C GLN A 34 1.40 -2.53 -4.52
N ALA A 35 2.50 -1.99 -5.01
CA ALA A 35 2.86 -0.60 -4.82
C ALA A 35 3.43 0.00 -6.12
N THR A 36 2.94 1.19 -6.46
CA THR A 36 3.60 2.08 -7.42
C THR A 36 4.33 3.12 -6.60
N VAL A 37 5.66 3.05 -6.60
CA VAL A 37 6.53 4.03 -5.93
C VAL A 37 6.89 5.11 -6.92
N GLU A 38 6.75 6.38 -6.53
CA GLU A 38 7.13 7.55 -7.31
C GLU A 38 8.08 8.43 -6.51
N ASN A 39 9.12 8.95 -7.17
CA ASN A 39 9.94 10.04 -6.65
C ASN A 39 9.29 11.37 -7.05
N ASP A 40 8.71 12.09 -6.08
CA ASP A 40 8.05 13.38 -6.31
C ASP A 40 9.02 14.56 -6.46
N GLY A 41 10.32 14.27 -6.66
CA GLY A 41 11.41 15.23 -6.72
C GLY A 41 12.04 15.52 -5.34
N THR A 42 11.37 15.16 -4.25
CA THR A 42 11.87 15.38 -2.88
C THR A 42 11.86 14.13 -2.02
N ARG A 43 10.87 13.25 -2.20
CA ARG A 43 10.67 12.05 -1.38
C ARG A 43 10.10 10.92 -2.23
N LEU A 44 10.34 9.69 -1.78
CA LEU A 44 9.63 8.52 -2.31
C LEU A 44 8.25 8.40 -1.68
N THR A 45 7.26 8.14 -2.52
CA THR A 45 5.85 8.04 -2.13
C THR A 45 5.24 6.85 -2.86
N ALA A 46 4.24 6.20 -2.28
CA ALA A 46 3.67 5.00 -2.88
C ALA A 46 2.15 5.04 -2.91
N ASP A 47 1.59 4.77 -4.10
CA ASP A 47 0.22 4.33 -4.26
C ASP A 47 0.17 2.81 -4.03
N THR A 48 -0.70 2.37 -3.15
CA THR A 48 -0.76 0.99 -2.66
C THR A 48 -2.11 0.37 -2.92
N ALA A 49 -2.10 -0.92 -3.26
CA ALA A 49 -3.30 -1.71 -3.52
C ALA A 49 -3.16 -3.12 -2.93
N TRP A 50 -4.30 -3.72 -2.61
CA TRP A 50 -4.39 -5.08 -2.10
C TRP A 50 -5.65 -5.76 -2.64
N VAL A 51 -5.51 -7.05 -2.95
CA VAL A 51 -6.63 -7.91 -3.35
C VAL A 51 -6.47 -9.25 -2.64
N THR A 52 -7.53 -9.72 -2.01
CA THR A 52 -7.62 -11.07 -1.46
C THR A 52 -8.74 -11.84 -2.11
N SER A 53 -8.55 -13.14 -2.27
CA SER A 53 -9.57 -14.03 -2.82
C SER A 53 -10.85 -14.01 -1.96
N PRO A 54 -12.04 -13.91 -2.57
CA PRO A 54 -13.32 -13.98 -1.86
C PRO A 54 -13.54 -15.29 -1.10
N SER A 55 -12.82 -16.37 -1.45
CA SER A 55 -12.85 -17.66 -0.75
C SER A 55 -12.22 -17.61 0.64
N TRP A 56 -11.55 -16.51 0.98
CA TRP A 56 -10.88 -16.31 2.27
C TRP A 56 -11.36 -15.04 3.00
N PRO A 57 -12.68 -14.85 3.22
CA PRO A 57 -13.19 -13.64 3.84
C PRO A 57 -12.85 -13.59 5.34
N GLY A 58 -12.63 -12.39 5.86
CA GLY A 58 -12.61 -12.14 7.32
C GLY A 58 -11.41 -12.68 8.10
N ARG A 59 -10.34 -13.17 7.44
CA ARG A 59 -9.16 -13.76 8.11
C ARG A 59 -7.98 -12.81 8.29
N GLY A 60 -8.12 -11.53 7.96
CA GLY A 60 -7.08 -10.53 8.17
C GLY A 60 -5.90 -10.55 7.19
N PHE A 61 -5.85 -11.49 6.23
CA PHE A 61 -4.74 -11.61 5.27
C PHE A 61 -4.41 -10.32 4.52
N ALA A 62 -5.43 -9.56 4.09
CA ALA A 62 -5.21 -8.28 3.43
C ALA A 62 -4.51 -7.27 4.34
N SER A 63 -4.86 -7.23 5.63
CA SER A 63 -4.24 -6.33 6.60
C SER A 63 -2.81 -6.75 6.95
N GLU A 64 -2.55 -8.05 7.18
CA GLU A 64 -1.19 -8.55 7.42
C GLU A 64 -0.29 -8.30 6.22
N ALA A 65 -0.77 -8.58 5.01
CA ALA A 65 -0.01 -8.38 3.78
C ALA A 65 0.24 -6.89 3.49
N ALA A 66 -0.77 -6.03 3.67
CA ALA A 66 -0.61 -4.59 3.52
C ALA A 66 0.39 -4.04 4.54
N GLN A 67 0.33 -4.47 5.80
CA GLN A 67 1.27 -4.08 6.83
C GLN A 67 2.71 -4.46 6.45
N ALA A 68 2.94 -5.72 6.06
CA ALA A 68 4.26 -6.19 5.67
C ALA A 68 4.81 -5.43 4.46
N MET A 69 3.97 -5.11 3.47
CA MET A 69 4.35 -4.29 2.32
C MET A 69 4.73 -2.88 2.73
N LEU A 70 3.91 -2.21 3.56
CA LEU A 70 4.18 -0.84 4.01
C LEU A 70 5.45 -0.76 4.87
N GLU A 71 5.68 -1.73 5.76
CA GLU A 71 6.91 -1.80 6.56
C GLU A 71 8.15 -1.97 5.68
N TRP A 72 8.09 -2.84 4.67
CA TRP A 72 9.18 -3.01 3.71
C TRP A 72 9.41 -1.73 2.89
N LEU A 73 8.35 -1.06 2.43
CA LEU A 73 8.48 0.20 1.69
C LEU A 73 9.08 1.31 2.56
N ARG A 74 8.68 1.41 3.83
CA ARG A 74 9.25 2.38 4.79
C ARG A 74 10.75 2.13 5.00
N SER A 75 11.17 0.88 5.16
CA SER A 75 12.60 0.56 5.32
C SER A 75 13.41 0.84 4.05
N ASN A 76 12.76 0.96 2.89
CA ASN A 76 13.34 1.37 1.62
C ASN A 76 13.14 2.86 1.30
N GLY A 77 12.77 3.68 2.29
CA GLY A 77 12.75 5.14 2.16
C GLY A 77 11.44 5.73 1.63
N VAL A 78 10.35 4.95 1.51
CA VAL A 78 9.03 5.51 1.18
C VAL A 78 8.43 6.20 2.40
N HIS A 79 8.08 7.48 2.24
CA HIS A 79 7.64 8.35 3.34
C HIS A 79 6.13 8.54 3.41
N ARG A 80 5.41 8.37 2.29
CA ARG A 80 3.98 8.63 2.19
C ARG A 80 3.30 7.50 1.45
N PHE A 81 2.19 7.03 2.00
CA PHE A 81 1.38 5.96 1.42
C PHE A 81 0.00 6.49 1.07
N THR A 82 -0.48 6.11 -0.10
CA THR A 82 -1.83 6.41 -0.57
C THR A 82 -2.51 5.10 -0.97
N ALA A 83 -3.83 5.05 -0.83
CA ALA A 83 -4.68 4.03 -1.44
C ALA A 83 -5.94 4.69 -1.98
N HIS A 84 -6.50 4.16 -3.06
CA HIS A 84 -7.75 4.65 -3.65
C HIS A 84 -8.83 3.59 -3.45
N ILE A 85 -9.93 3.99 -2.81
CA ILE A 85 -10.94 3.04 -2.34
C ILE A 85 -12.34 3.55 -2.64
N LEU A 86 -13.13 2.72 -3.33
CA LEU A 86 -14.56 2.97 -3.53
C LEU A 86 -15.30 3.08 -2.17
N PRO A 87 -16.20 4.07 -1.98
CA PRO A 87 -16.94 4.25 -0.73
C PRO A 87 -17.78 3.03 -0.32
N ALA A 88 -18.20 2.20 -1.28
CA ALA A 88 -18.95 0.98 -1.01
C ALA A 88 -18.05 -0.17 -0.50
N ASN A 89 -16.72 -0.09 -0.66
CA ASN A 89 -15.80 -1.17 -0.32
C ASN A 89 -15.37 -1.11 1.16
N ARG A 90 -16.30 -1.50 2.05
CA ARG A 90 -16.07 -1.49 3.52
C ARG A 90 -14.89 -2.35 3.96
N ALA A 91 -14.63 -3.47 3.27
CA ALA A 91 -13.50 -4.34 3.57
C ALA A 91 -12.16 -3.61 3.35
N SER A 92 -11.99 -2.95 2.20
CA SER A 92 -10.76 -2.21 1.90
C SER A 92 -10.60 -0.98 2.77
N MET A 93 -11.69 -0.27 3.10
CA MET A 93 -11.64 0.83 4.07
C MET A 93 -11.10 0.38 5.42
N ARG A 94 -11.50 -0.82 5.89
CA ARG A 94 -10.97 -1.38 7.15
C ARG A 94 -9.49 -1.74 7.06
N VAL A 95 -9.01 -2.25 5.93
CA VAL A 95 -7.57 -2.49 5.71
C VAL A 95 -6.80 -1.17 5.78
N ALA A 96 -7.27 -0.12 5.09
CA ALA A 96 -6.64 1.20 5.11
C ALA A 96 -6.56 1.79 6.53
N GLN A 97 -7.65 1.69 7.30
CA GLN A 97 -7.68 2.11 8.70
C GLN A 97 -6.69 1.35 9.57
N ASN A 98 -6.57 0.03 9.40
CA ASN A 98 -5.59 -0.79 10.11
C ASN A 98 -4.13 -0.38 9.80
N GLN A 99 -3.89 0.26 8.65
CA GLN A 99 -2.59 0.81 8.27
C GLN A 99 -2.41 2.28 8.67
N ALA A 100 -3.32 2.82 9.50
CA ALA A 100 -3.38 4.23 9.89
C ALA A 100 -3.49 5.21 8.70
N LEU A 101 -4.05 4.76 7.58
CA LEU A 101 -4.44 5.66 6.50
C LEU A 101 -5.77 6.33 6.86
N GLN A 102 -5.91 7.58 6.46
CA GLN A 102 -7.11 8.37 6.71
C GLN A 102 -7.74 8.78 5.39
N ALA A 103 -9.07 8.67 5.30
CA ALA A 103 -9.83 9.18 4.17
C ALA A 103 -9.62 10.70 4.04
N THR A 104 -9.43 11.17 2.83
CA THR A 104 -9.33 12.58 2.50
C THR A 104 -10.61 13.07 1.84
N PHE A 105 -10.70 14.38 1.59
CA PHE A 105 -11.76 14.96 0.76
C PHE A 105 -11.52 14.75 -0.75
N SER A 106 -10.35 14.24 -1.14
CA SER A 106 -10.00 14.03 -2.56
C SER A 106 -10.66 12.77 -3.10
N ARG A 107 -11.27 12.91 -4.29
CA ARG A 107 -11.86 11.82 -5.06
C ARG A 107 -11.41 11.85 -6.51
N LYS A 108 -11.23 10.67 -7.09
CA LYS A 108 -10.96 10.46 -8.51
C LYS A 108 -11.66 9.18 -8.95
N ASP A 109 -12.36 9.22 -10.08
CA ASP A 109 -13.07 8.05 -10.65
C ASP A 109 -14.00 7.34 -9.65
N GLY A 110 -14.65 8.12 -8.76
CA GLY A 110 -15.54 7.61 -7.72
C GLY A 110 -14.85 7.09 -6.45
N GLU A 111 -13.52 6.92 -6.47
CA GLU A 111 -12.71 6.44 -5.36
C GLU A 111 -12.30 7.58 -4.43
N ILE A 112 -12.30 7.32 -3.12
CA ILE A 112 -11.76 8.23 -2.11
C ILE A 112 -10.28 7.94 -1.95
N ARG A 113 -9.46 8.99 -1.94
CA ARG A 113 -8.05 8.88 -1.58
C ARG A 113 -7.90 8.74 -0.07
N TRP A 114 -7.24 7.67 0.35
CA TRP A 114 -6.78 7.43 1.72
C TRP A 114 -5.28 7.66 1.79
N GLN A 115 -4.79 8.35 2.82
CA GLN A 115 -3.38 8.70 2.91
C GLN A 115 -2.83 8.51 4.33
N SER A 116 -1.55 8.15 4.44
CA SER A 116 -0.83 8.19 5.71
C SER A 116 -0.62 9.63 6.13
N GLN A 117 -0.54 9.88 7.45
CA GLN A 117 -0.06 11.17 7.93
C GLN A 117 1.37 11.39 7.43
N SER A 118 1.71 12.64 7.09
CA SER A 118 3.12 12.98 6.89
C SER A 118 3.82 12.86 8.25
N PRO A 119 5.02 12.25 8.33
CA PRO A 119 5.81 12.40 9.54
C PRO A 119 5.99 13.91 9.80
N PRO A 120 5.94 14.36 11.07
CA PRO A 120 6.18 15.76 11.38
C PRO A 120 7.49 16.18 10.71
N SER A 121 7.48 17.34 10.05
CA SER A 121 8.72 17.94 9.56
C SER A 121 9.67 18.05 10.75
N GLU A 122 10.83 17.40 10.70
CA GLU A 122 11.86 17.67 11.70
C GLU A 122 12.13 19.18 11.65
N PRO A 123 12.00 19.91 12.79
CA PRO A 123 12.50 21.27 12.83
C PRO A 123 13.98 21.18 12.49
N TRP A 124 14.41 22.05 11.57
CA TRP A 124 15.81 22.20 11.17
C TRP A 124 16.71 22.12 12.41
N ARG A 125 17.79 21.32 12.34
CA ARG A 125 18.85 21.39 13.33
C ARG A 125 19.88 22.39 12.79
N MET A 126 19.99 23.55 13.43
CA MET A 126 21.17 24.42 13.33
C MET A 126 22.32 23.82 14.12
#